data_AF-I0HT94-F1
#
_entry.id   AF-I0HT94-F1
#
_cell.length_a   1.000
_cell.length_b   1.000
_cell.length_c   1.000
_cell.angle_alpha   90.00
_cell.angle_beta   90.00
_cell.angle_gamma   90.00
#
_symmetry.space_group_name_H-M   'P 1'
#
loop_
_entity.id
_entity.type
_entity.pdbx_description
1 polymer ?
#
loop_
_entity_poly.entity_id
_entity_poly.type
_entity_poly.pdbx_seq_one_letter_code
_entity_poly.pdbx_strand_id
1 'polypeptide(L)'
;MRLPLRPLLLALGAAALALPAAAEPRADEALAARSVAATCANCHGPEGRSQGTIKTLAGQPAERTLQSLAEFRSGAQPSTIMAQLLRGYSDEQLRLAAQWFAAQPERRER
;
A
#
# COMPACT_ATOMS: atom_id res chain seq x y z
N MET A 1 52.33 46.28 21.20
CA MET A 1 51.06 45.96 21.92
C MET A 1 49.96 46.72 21.19
N ARG A 2 48.96 46.15 20.51
CA ARG A 2 48.32 44.83 20.51
C ARG A 2 47.70 44.61 19.11
N LEU A 3 47.91 43.46 18.48
CA LEU A 3 47.14 43.02 17.30
C LEU A 3 45.79 42.47 17.80
N PRO A 4 44.63 42.88 17.25
CA PRO A 4 43.39 42.14 17.47
C PRO A 4 43.29 40.97 16.47
N LEU A 5 43.32 39.77 17.05
CA LEU A 5 43.16 38.47 16.43
C LEU A 5 41.68 38.25 16.02
N ARG A 6 41.50 37.61 14.85
CA ARG A 6 40.27 37.27 14.12
C ARG A 6 39.15 36.63 14.95
N PRO A 7 37.92 36.58 14.38
CA PRO A 7 37.32 35.27 14.20
C PRO A 7 36.93 35.07 12.74
N LEU A 8 37.61 34.10 12.11
CA LEU A 8 37.21 33.52 10.84
C LEU A 8 35.89 32.77 11.09
N LEU A 9 34.76 33.36 10.72
CA LEU A 9 33.46 32.71 10.76
C LEU A 9 33.46 31.55 9.76
N LEU A 10 33.67 30.34 10.26
CA LEU A 10 33.39 29.09 9.53
C LEU A 10 31.88 28.97 9.35
N ALA A 11 31.38 29.37 8.18
CA ALA A 11 30.03 29.06 7.75
C ALA A 11 29.95 27.56 7.38
N LEU A 12 29.46 26.73 8.31
CA LEU A 12 28.97 25.39 7.97
C LEU A 12 27.71 25.57 7.11
N GLY A 13 27.85 25.44 5.80
CA GLY A 13 26.72 25.40 4.87
C GLY A 13 25.89 24.14 5.12
N ALA A 14 24.63 24.32 5.54
CA ALA A 14 23.65 23.25 5.64
C ALA A 14 23.28 22.77 4.23
N ALA A 15 23.79 21.61 3.83
CA ALA A 15 23.31 20.91 2.65
C ALA A 15 21.92 20.33 2.96
N ALA A 16 20.86 21.03 2.55
CA ALA A 16 19.50 20.52 2.59
C ALA A 16 19.38 19.38 1.55
N LEU A 17 19.36 18.13 2.00
CA LEU A 17 18.97 17.00 1.16
C LEU A 17 17.48 17.17 0.82
N ALA A 18 17.19 17.46 -0.45
CA ALA A 18 15.84 17.39 -0.98
C ALA A 18 15.35 15.94 -0.93
N LEU A 19 14.42 15.61 -0.03
CA LEU A 19 13.70 14.34 -0.11
C LEU A 19 12.79 14.34 -1.34
N PRO A 20 12.69 13.22 -2.07
CA PRO A 20 11.70 13.09 -3.12
C PRO A 20 10.30 13.14 -2.48
N ALA A 21 9.47 14.08 -2.92
CA ALA A 21 8.07 14.10 -2.57
C ALA A 21 7.40 12.88 -3.23
N ALA A 22 6.79 12.01 -2.43
CA ALA A 22 5.93 10.96 -2.97
C ALA A 22 4.77 11.64 -3.71
N ALA A 23 4.58 11.30 -4.99
CA ALA A 23 3.47 11.82 -5.77
C ALA A 23 2.15 11.31 -5.16
N GLU A 24 1.22 12.22 -4.86
CA GLU A 24 -0.11 11.82 -4.42
C GLU A 24 -0.89 11.18 -5.57
N PRO A 25 -1.67 10.10 -5.30
CA PRO A 25 -2.50 9.51 -6.32
C PRO A 25 -3.52 10.53 -6.83
N ARG A 26 -3.68 10.56 -8.14
CA ARG A 26 -4.71 11.37 -8.79
C ARG A 26 -6.11 10.90 -8.35
N ALA A 27 -7.06 11.84 -8.25
CA ALA A 27 -8.34 11.61 -7.58
C ALA A 27 -9.19 10.50 -8.24
N ASP A 28 -9.07 10.37 -9.57
CA ASP A 28 -9.65 9.30 -10.37
C ASP A 28 -9.08 7.92 -10.01
N GLU A 29 -7.76 7.82 -9.85
CA GLU A 29 -7.08 6.58 -9.43
C GLU A 29 -7.47 6.19 -8.00
N ALA A 30 -7.53 7.16 -7.09
CA ALA A 30 -7.98 6.93 -5.71
C ALA A 30 -9.43 6.45 -5.65
N LEU A 31 -10.31 6.99 -6.49
CA LEU A 31 -11.69 6.52 -6.61
C LEU A 31 -11.76 5.11 -7.18
N ALA A 32 -11.02 4.83 -8.26
CA ALA A 32 -10.96 3.51 -8.88
C ALA A 32 -10.46 2.44 -7.89
N ALA A 33 -9.40 2.74 -7.15
CA ALA A 33 -8.85 1.85 -6.12
C ALA A 33 -9.90 1.54 -5.04
N ARG A 34 -10.61 2.56 -4.54
CA ARG A 34 -11.70 2.40 -3.56
C ARG A 34 -12.85 1.57 -4.14
N SER A 35 -13.25 1.81 -5.38
CA SER A 35 -14.35 1.09 -6.04
C SER A 35 -14.03 -0.40 -6.23
N VAL A 36 -12.81 -0.73 -6.65
CA VAL A 36 -12.38 -2.14 -6.75
C VAL A 36 -12.27 -2.75 -5.36
N ALA A 37 -11.64 -2.08 -4.39
CA ALA A 37 -11.51 -2.61 -3.04
C ALA A 37 -12.86 -2.88 -2.35
N ALA A 38 -13.88 -2.07 -2.65
CA ALA A 38 -15.24 -2.24 -2.12
C ALA A 38 -15.86 -3.60 -2.51
N THR A 39 -15.56 -4.14 -3.69
CA THR A 39 -16.07 -5.47 -4.08
C THR A 39 -15.44 -6.58 -3.27
N CYS A 40 -14.15 -6.44 -2.93
CA CYS A 40 -13.43 -7.39 -2.07
C CYS A 40 -13.90 -7.31 -0.62
N ALA A 41 -14.22 -6.10 -0.14
CA ALA A 41 -14.70 -5.85 1.23
C ALA A 41 -16.02 -6.57 1.57
N ASN A 42 -16.83 -6.93 0.56
CA ASN A 42 -18.05 -7.72 0.76
C ASN A 42 -17.80 -9.07 1.45
N CYS A 43 -16.61 -9.65 1.26
CA CYS A 43 -16.22 -10.91 1.89
C CYS A 43 -15.07 -10.72 2.89
N HIS A 44 -14.12 -9.83 2.58
CA HIS A 44 -12.95 -9.58 3.42
C HIS A 44 -13.19 -8.54 4.52
N GLY A 45 -14.43 -8.09 4.69
CA GLY A 45 -14.87 -7.15 5.71
C GLY A 45 -14.63 -5.68 5.36
N PRO A 46 -15.24 -4.75 6.12
CA PRO A 46 -15.06 -3.31 5.93
C PRO A 46 -13.57 -2.95 5.98
N GLU A 47 -13.12 -2.21 4.98
CA GLU A 47 -11.71 -1.86 4.79
C GLU A 47 -10.74 -3.05 4.76
N GLY A 48 -11.23 -4.26 4.45
CA GLY A 48 -10.43 -5.48 4.45
C GLY A 48 -10.22 -6.08 5.84
N ARG A 49 -10.95 -5.60 6.86
CA ARG A 49 -10.94 -6.14 8.23
C ARG A 49 -12.04 -7.18 8.39
N SER A 50 -11.72 -8.41 8.03
CA SER A 50 -12.64 -9.55 8.15
C SER A 50 -13.04 -9.75 9.62
N GLN A 51 -14.25 -10.22 9.90
CA GLN A 51 -14.71 -10.53 11.27
C GLN A 51 -14.88 -12.04 11.50
N GLY A 52 -14.48 -12.88 10.53
CA GLY A 52 -14.66 -14.32 10.59
C GLY A 52 -13.48 -15.08 9.99
N THR A 53 -13.77 -16.20 9.34
CA THR A 53 -12.76 -17.14 8.79
C THR A 53 -12.10 -16.66 7.49
N ILE A 54 -12.65 -15.64 6.83
CA ILE A 54 -12.05 -15.06 5.61
C ILE A 54 -10.81 -14.24 6.00
N LYS A 55 -9.73 -14.34 5.23
CA LYS A 55 -8.46 -13.65 5.52
C LYS A 55 -8.63 -12.13 5.53
N THR A 56 -7.98 -11.46 6.49
CA THR A 56 -7.86 -10.00 6.55
C THR A 56 -6.90 -9.48 5.48
N LEU A 57 -7.31 -8.46 4.73
CA LEU A 57 -6.49 -7.79 3.71
C LEU A 57 -5.86 -6.49 4.22
N ALA A 58 -6.50 -5.83 5.18
CA ALA A 58 -6.02 -4.57 5.74
C ALA A 58 -4.59 -4.69 6.28
N GLY A 59 -3.71 -3.79 5.83
CA GLY A 59 -2.30 -3.73 6.25
C GLY A 59 -1.40 -4.83 5.68
N GLN A 60 -1.91 -5.73 4.83
CA GLN A 60 -1.05 -6.69 4.14
C GLN A 60 -0.21 -5.97 3.07
N PRO A 61 1.10 -6.28 2.95
CA PRO A 61 1.92 -5.69 1.89
C PRO A 61 1.30 -5.93 0.51
N ALA A 62 1.31 -4.90 -0.34
CA ALA A 62 0.64 -4.96 -1.65
C ALA A 62 1.22 -6.09 -2.51
N GLU A 63 2.55 -6.29 -2.47
CA GLU A 63 3.27 -7.31 -3.22
C GLU A 63 2.87 -8.72 -2.76
N ARG A 64 2.68 -8.92 -1.45
CA ARG A 64 2.23 -10.20 -0.89
C ARG A 64 0.80 -10.50 -1.28
N THR A 65 -0.06 -9.49 -1.27
CA THR A 65 -1.43 -9.61 -1.75
C THR A 65 -1.43 -10.02 -3.22
N LEU A 66 -0.70 -9.30 -4.08
CA LEU A 66 -0.58 -9.62 -5.51
C LEU A 66 -0.03 -11.02 -5.76
N GLN A 67 0.96 -11.45 -5.00
CA GLN A 67 1.49 -12.80 -5.08
C GLN A 67 0.40 -13.84 -4.82
N SER A 68 -0.34 -13.73 -3.71
CA SER A 68 -1.43 -14.67 -3.42
C SER A 68 -2.52 -14.64 -4.49
N LEU A 69 -2.84 -13.47 -5.05
CA LEU A 69 -3.81 -13.35 -6.15
C LEU A 69 -3.32 -14.09 -7.41
N ALA A 70 -2.03 -13.98 -7.73
CA ALA A 70 -1.43 -14.72 -8.85
C ALA A 70 -1.44 -16.23 -8.61
N GLU A 71 -1.13 -16.67 -7.39
CA GLU A 71 -1.16 -18.08 -6.99
C GLU A 71 -2.59 -18.67 -7.05
N PHE A 72 -3.61 -17.90 -6.65
CA PHE A 72 -5.01 -18.31 -6.83
C PHE A 72 -5.43 -18.36 -8.30
N ARG A 73 -5.00 -17.39 -9.11
CA ARG A 73 -5.36 -17.32 -10.53
C ARG A 73 -4.71 -18.46 -11.33
N SER A 74 -3.47 -18.84 -11.00
CA SER A 74 -2.77 -19.96 -11.66
C SER A 74 -3.22 -21.34 -11.15
N GLY A 75 -3.90 -21.38 -10.00
CA GLY A 75 -4.27 -22.62 -9.32
C GLY A 75 -3.13 -23.22 -8.48
N ALA A 76 -1.98 -22.56 -8.38
CA ALA A 76 -0.89 -22.97 -7.49
C ALA A 76 -1.31 -22.94 -6.02
N GLN A 77 -2.18 -22.01 -5.65
CA GLN A 77 -2.87 -22.00 -4.36
C GLN A 77 -4.33 -22.40 -4.55
N PRO A 78 -4.82 -23.45 -3.85
CA PRO A 78 -6.24 -23.81 -3.90
C PRO A 78 -7.09 -22.72 -3.24
N SER A 79 -8.26 -22.45 -3.83
CA SER A 79 -9.26 -21.56 -3.25
C SER A 79 -10.66 -22.08 -3.49
N THR A 80 -11.59 -21.71 -2.62
CA THR A 80 -13.01 -22.04 -2.79
C THR A 80 -13.63 -21.24 -3.94
N ILE A 81 -13.38 -19.94 -3.99
CA ILE A 81 -14.01 -19.03 -4.96
C ILE A 81 -13.06 -18.00 -5.58
N MET A 82 -11.90 -17.73 -4.96
CA MET A 82 -11.01 -16.65 -5.42
C MET A 82 -10.53 -16.84 -6.86
N ALA A 83 -10.15 -18.05 -7.26
CA ALA A 83 -9.75 -18.34 -8.63
C ALA A 83 -10.85 -17.96 -9.67
N GLN A 84 -12.13 -18.13 -9.31
CA GLN A 84 -13.27 -17.75 -10.14
C GLN A 84 -13.42 -16.23 -10.23
N LEU A 85 -13.41 -15.56 -9.07
CA LEU A 85 -13.61 -14.10 -8.98
C LEU A 85 -12.51 -13.35 -9.71
N LEU A 86 -11.27 -13.81 -9.61
CA LEU A 86 -10.11 -13.11 -10.19
C LEU A 86 -10.12 -13.07 -11.71
N ARG A 87 -10.93 -13.89 -12.41
CA ARG A 87 -11.06 -13.76 -13.87
C ARG A 87 -11.79 -12.50 -14.32
N GLY A 88 -12.54 -11.85 -13.44
CA GLY A 88 -13.26 -10.61 -13.73
C GLY A 88 -12.45 -9.33 -13.55
N TYR A 89 -11.18 -9.43 -13.14
CA TYR A 89 -10.33 -8.28 -12.84
C TYR A 89 -9.11 -8.24 -13.75
N SER A 90 -8.72 -7.05 -14.20
CA SER A 90 -7.41 -6.82 -14.80
C SER A 90 -6.32 -6.78 -13.72
N ASP A 91 -5.07 -7.01 -14.12
CA ASP A 91 -3.91 -6.92 -13.21
C ASP A 91 -3.80 -5.53 -12.58
N GLU A 92 -4.13 -4.50 -13.35
CA GLU A 92 -4.14 -3.12 -12.88
C GLU A 92 -5.18 -2.88 -11.78
N GLN A 93 -6.40 -3.40 -11.93
CA GLN A 93 -7.41 -3.32 -10.87
C GLN A 93 -6.97 -4.06 -9.61
N LEU A 94 -6.33 -5.22 -9.75
CA LEU A 94 -5.81 -5.98 -8.61
C LEU A 94 -4.66 -5.24 -7.92
N ARG A 95 -3.80 -4.55 -8.68
CA ARG A 95 -2.74 -3.68 -8.14
C ARG A 95 -3.33 -2.52 -7.34
N LEU A 96 -4.34 -1.84 -7.88
CA LEU A 96 -5.02 -0.74 -7.19
C LEU A 96 -5.66 -1.22 -5.88
N ALA A 97 -6.35 -2.36 -5.90
CA ALA A 97 -6.94 -2.94 -4.69
C ALA A 97 -5.88 -3.34 -3.66
N ALA A 98 -4.79 -3.99 -4.08
CA ALA A 98 -3.70 -4.40 -3.20
C ALA A 98 -3.03 -3.19 -2.52
N GLN A 99 -2.77 -2.13 -3.26
CA GLN A 99 -2.24 -0.87 -2.71
C GLN A 99 -3.21 -0.22 -1.74
N TRP A 100 -4.50 -0.22 -2.09
CA TRP A 100 -5.54 0.32 -1.22
C TRP A 100 -5.59 -0.39 0.13
N PHE A 101 -5.56 -1.73 0.14
CA PHE A 101 -5.57 -2.53 1.37
C PHE A 101 -4.27 -2.40 2.18
N ALA A 102 -3.12 -2.29 1.52
CA ALA A 102 -1.83 -2.08 2.17
C ALA A 102 -1.76 -0.75 2.94
N ALA A 103 -2.46 0.28 2.44
CA ALA A 103 -2.56 1.57 3.12
C ALA A 103 -3.49 1.57 4.35
N GLN A 104 -4.26 0.49 4.56
CA GLN A 104 -5.15 0.40 5.72
C GLN A 104 -4.36 -0.02 6.98
N PRO A 105 -4.73 0.50 8.16
CA PRO A 105 -4.20 0.00 9.42
C PRO A 105 -4.41 -1.50 9.56
N GLU A 106 -3.34 -2.24 9.85
CA GLU A 106 -3.38 -3.66 10.16
C GLU A 106 -4.38 -3.92 11.30
N ARG A 107 -5.10 -5.03 11.22
CA ARG A 107 -5.81 -5.51 12.41
C ARG A 107 -4.77 -6.05 13.37
N ARG A 108 -4.38 -5.27 14.38
CA ARG A 108 -3.67 -5.82 15.54
C ARG A 108 -4.58 -6.88 16.15
N GLU A 109 -4.18 -8.14 16.00
CA GLU A 109 -4.75 -9.25 16.76
C GLU A 109 -4.63 -8.86 18.25
N ARG A 110 -5.78 -8.68 18.90
CA ARG A 110 -5.87 -8.55 20.35
C ARG A 110 -6.22 -9.91 20.91
#